data_AF-A0A9X7NWE4-F1
#
_entry.id   AF-A0A9X7NWE4-F1
#
_cell.length_a   1.000
_cell.length_b   1.000
_cell.length_c   1.000
_cell.angle_alpha   90.00
_cell.angle_beta   90.00
_cell.angle_gamma   90.00
#
_symmetry.space_group_name_H-M   'P 1'
#
loop_
_entity.id
_entity.type
_entity.pdbx_description
1 polymer ?
#
loop_
_entity_poly.entity_id
_entity_poly.type
_entity_poly.pdbx_seq_one_letter_code
_entity_poly.pdbx_strand_id
1 'polypeptide(L)'
;MAQEPYVDQLKRLNRKSDLANALNAAQLLQHQRIISQNKELLDLQHQQLAEERQYRFKMWLQSPAGEGYAIWYAKAADLLAAIRAFDEAWQGAWASEISAAISPHERQQVSANRYLPRPLPVAVKRAFNPILVAILTAILLWLVAMQMVGRVFDGSYWALLILLAASTGALTWTLLFDDTSFVRAEEAMANSLRTRRIDLFGVDPLTSPAPSWSVNCEHLAILHSIESVIGNAPVQFPGSAELPAIVAPRCVDPATARLSFHRNLLAVNPFVALGSALRDDDGAANGGCVSSSNEDL
;
A
#
# COMPACT_ATOMS: atom_id res chain seq x y z
N MET A 1 -1.14 68.66 37.11
CA MET A 1 -2.07 68.67 35.95
C MET A 1 -1.24 68.56 34.66
N ALA A 2 -0.85 67.35 34.24
CA ALA A 2 -0.01 67.15 33.04
C ALA A 2 -0.27 65.82 32.29
N GLN A 3 -1.48 65.25 32.37
CA GLN A 3 -1.80 63.93 31.79
C GLN A 3 -2.62 63.99 30.49
N GLU A 4 -3.28 65.10 30.17
CA GLU A 4 -4.09 65.26 28.95
C GLU A 4 -3.32 65.15 27.62
N PRO A 5 -2.09 65.67 27.44
CA PRO A 5 -1.42 65.57 26.14
C PRO A 5 -1.02 64.13 25.77
N TYR A 6 -0.86 63.25 26.76
CA TYR A 6 -0.44 61.86 26.55
C TYR A 6 -1.57 60.98 26.00
N VAL A 7 -2.81 61.19 26.47
CA VAL A 7 -3.98 60.41 26.02
C VAL A 7 -4.32 60.71 24.55
N ASP A 8 -4.19 61.97 24.14
CA ASP A 8 -4.41 62.34 22.74
C ASP A 8 -3.31 61.83 21.81
N GLN A 9 -2.08 61.70 22.32
CA GLN A 9 -0.98 61.10 21.57
C GLN A 9 -1.19 59.59 21.35
N LEU A 10 -1.67 58.87 22.37
CA LEU A 10 -2.06 57.45 22.26
C LEU A 10 -3.22 57.24 21.29
N LYS A 11 -4.26 58.08 21.32
CA LYS A 11 -5.37 58.00 20.35
C LYS A 11 -4.90 58.23 18.91
N ARG A 12 -3.96 59.16 18.69
CA ARG A 12 -3.36 59.39 17.37
C ARG A 12 -2.51 58.21 16.91
N LEU A 13 -1.79 57.56 17.82
CA LEU A 13 -1.01 56.35 17.51
C LEU A 13 -1.91 55.17 17.14
N ASN A 14 -3.00 54.94 17.90
CA ASN A 14 -3.98 53.90 17.55
C ASN A 14 -4.65 54.15 16.20
N ARG A 15 -5.05 55.40 15.91
CA ARG A 15 -5.62 55.72 14.58
C ARG A 15 -4.63 55.49 13.44
N LYS A 16 -3.34 55.75 13.67
CA LYS A 16 -2.29 55.46 12.70
C LYS A 16 -2.06 53.96 12.52
N SER A 17 -2.09 53.17 13.60
CA SER A 17 -1.99 51.72 13.50
C SER A 17 -3.22 51.10 12.82
N ASP A 18 -4.42 51.59 13.11
CA ASP A 18 -5.66 51.11 12.48
C ASP A 18 -5.67 51.41 10.98
N LEU A 19 -5.21 52.59 10.58
CA LEU A 19 -5.09 52.98 9.17
C LEU A 19 -4.01 52.12 8.47
N ALA A 20 -2.85 51.91 9.11
CA ALA A 20 -1.81 51.02 8.57
C ALA A 20 -2.31 49.58 8.41
N ASN A 21 -3.05 49.06 9.40
CA ASN A 21 -3.66 47.74 9.35
C ASN A 21 -4.73 47.65 8.24
N ALA A 22 -5.56 48.67 8.07
CA ALA A 22 -6.56 48.74 7.01
C ALA A 22 -5.92 48.78 5.61
N LEU A 23 -4.83 49.53 5.44
CA LEU A 23 -4.08 49.57 4.18
C LEU A 23 -3.42 48.22 3.87
N ASN A 24 -2.80 47.59 4.87
CA ASN A 24 -2.21 46.26 4.70
C ASN A 24 -3.28 45.22 4.33
N ALA A 25 -4.45 45.26 4.98
CA ALA A 25 -5.56 44.38 4.65
C ALA A 25 -6.09 44.62 3.22
N ALA A 26 -6.22 45.89 2.80
CA ALA A 26 -6.64 46.23 1.45
C ALA A 26 -5.62 45.77 0.39
N GLN A 27 -4.31 45.92 0.66
CA GLN A 27 -3.24 45.43 -0.20
C GLN A 27 -3.24 43.91 -0.32
N LEU A 28 -3.47 43.19 0.78
CA LEU A 28 -3.59 41.74 0.77
C LEU A 28 -4.80 41.27 -0.06
N LEU A 29 -5.96 41.90 0.11
CA LEU A 29 -7.15 41.58 -0.69
C LEU A 29 -6.93 41.87 -2.18
N GLN A 30 -6.26 42.98 -2.51
CA GLN A 30 -5.91 43.30 -3.88
C GLN A 30 -4.93 42.25 -4.46
N HIS A 31 -3.92 41.85 -3.70
CA HIS A 31 -2.97 40.83 -4.11
C HIS A 31 -3.64 39.46 -4.31
N GLN A 32 -4.55 39.07 -3.41
CA GLN A 32 -5.34 37.85 -3.56
C GLN A 32 -6.21 37.87 -4.83
N ARG A 33 -6.84 39.01 -5.15
CA ARG A 33 -7.61 39.16 -6.40
C ARG A 33 -6.72 39.03 -7.64
N ILE A 34 -5.52 39.59 -7.62
CA ILE A 34 -4.57 39.43 -8.74
C ILE A 34 -4.16 37.96 -8.88
N ILE A 35 -3.88 37.27 -7.76
CA ILE A 35 -3.55 35.84 -7.77
C ILE A 35 -4.71 35.01 -8.35
N SER A 36 -5.95 35.27 -7.94
CA SER A 36 -7.11 34.52 -8.44
C SER A 36 -7.32 34.76 -9.94
N GLN A 37 -7.22 36.02 -10.40
CA GLN A 37 -7.32 36.36 -11.82
C GLN A 37 -6.23 35.70 -12.66
N ASN A 38 -4.98 35.69 -12.17
CA ASN A 38 -3.88 35.02 -12.86
C ASN A 38 -4.10 33.50 -12.96
N LYS A 39 -4.67 32.88 -11.92
CA LYS A 39 -5.04 31.46 -11.96
C LYS A 39 -6.12 31.19 -13.01
N GLU A 40 -7.19 32.00 -13.02
CA GLU A 40 -8.27 31.86 -14.01
C GLU A 40 -7.74 32.00 -15.44
N LEU A 41 -6.84 32.96 -15.70
CA LEU A 41 -6.22 33.13 -17.01
C LEU A 41 -5.35 31.93 -17.41
N LEU A 42 -4.58 31.35 -16.47
CA LEU A 42 -3.79 30.15 -16.72
C LEU A 42 -4.69 28.94 -17.01
N ASP A 43 -5.78 28.78 -16.24
CA ASP A 43 -6.72 27.69 -16.43
C ASP A 43 -7.40 27.78 -17.81
N LEU A 44 -7.79 28.98 -18.25
CA LEU A 44 -8.33 29.21 -19.59
C LEU A 44 -7.31 28.89 -20.68
N GLN A 45 -6.05 29.29 -20.52
CA GLN A 45 -4.99 28.95 -21.48
C GLN A 45 -4.76 27.44 -21.55
N HIS A 46 -4.78 26.74 -20.41
CA HIS A 46 -4.64 25.29 -20.38
C HIS A 46 -5.79 24.58 -21.09
N GLN A 47 -7.02 25.08 -20.94
CA GLN A 47 -8.19 24.54 -21.65
C GLN A 47 -8.06 24.74 -23.16
N GLN A 48 -7.71 25.94 -23.62
CA GLN A 48 -7.52 26.22 -25.06
C GLN A 48 -6.45 25.33 -25.69
N LEU A 49 -5.30 25.16 -25.01
CA LEU A 49 -4.24 24.27 -25.49
C LEU A 49 -4.68 22.81 -25.54
N ALA A 50 -5.53 22.36 -24.61
CA ALA A 50 -6.07 21.01 -24.62
C ALA A 50 -7.02 20.79 -25.82
N GLU A 51 -7.91 21.75 -26.09
CA GLU A 51 -8.81 21.72 -27.24
C GLU A 51 -8.06 21.73 -28.57
N GLU A 52 -7.05 22.60 -28.72
CA GLU A 52 -6.20 22.63 -29.91
C GLU A 52 -5.48 21.30 -30.14
N ARG A 53 -4.93 20.69 -29.08
CA ARG A 53 -4.29 19.37 -29.17
C ARG A 53 -5.26 18.31 -29.63
N GLN A 54 -6.46 18.29 -29.07
CA GLN A 54 -7.49 17.33 -29.46
C GLN A 54 -7.92 17.52 -30.92
N TYR A 55 -8.02 18.77 -31.38
CA TYR A 55 -8.30 19.06 -32.79
C TYR A 55 -7.20 18.56 -33.72
N ARG A 56 -5.92 18.85 -33.41
CA ARG A 56 -4.76 18.37 -34.17
C ARG A 56 -4.70 16.85 -34.22
N PHE A 57 -4.99 16.19 -33.09
CA PHE A 57 -5.05 14.74 -33.02
C PHE A 57 -6.15 14.15 -33.90
N LYS A 58 -7.35 14.75 -33.90
CA LYS A 58 -8.44 14.32 -34.78
C LYS A 58 -8.08 14.49 -36.27
N MET A 59 -7.40 15.57 -36.64
CA MET A 59 -6.92 15.74 -38.01
C MET A 59 -5.85 14.71 -38.37
N TRP A 60 -4.90 14.46 -37.46
CA TRP A 60 -3.85 13.49 -37.67
C TRP A 60 -4.40 12.05 -37.82
N LEU A 61 -5.46 11.69 -37.09
CA LEU A 61 -6.16 10.40 -37.25
C LEU A 61 -6.70 10.17 -38.67
N GLN A 62 -6.95 11.23 -39.44
CA GLN A 62 -7.39 11.14 -40.85
C GLN A 62 -6.22 10.96 -41.83
N SER A 63 -4.98 11.08 -41.36
CA SER A 63 -3.79 10.83 -42.17
C SER A 63 -3.50 9.33 -42.30
N PRO A 64 -2.70 8.88 -43.29
CA PRO A 64 -2.33 7.46 -43.42
C PRO A 64 -1.62 6.89 -42.18
N ALA A 65 -0.82 7.72 -41.48
CA ALA A 65 -0.21 7.33 -40.21
C ALA A 65 -1.25 7.16 -39.10
N GLY A 66 -2.28 8.02 -39.08
CA GLY A 66 -3.40 7.95 -38.16
C GLY A 66 -4.29 6.72 -38.37
N GLU A 67 -4.46 6.27 -39.62
CA GLU A 67 -5.19 5.04 -39.94
C GLU A 67 -4.47 3.80 -39.39
N GLY A 68 -3.14 3.71 -39.58
CA GLY A 68 -2.31 2.66 -38.99
C GLY A 68 -2.39 2.65 -37.45
N TYR A 69 -2.37 3.83 -36.84
CA TYR A 69 -2.58 3.96 -35.40
C TYR A 69 -3.98 3.51 -34.96
N ALA A 70 -5.04 3.83 -35.71
CA ALA A 70 -6.41 3.44 -35.35
C ALA A 70 -6.59 1.91 -35.33
N ILE A 71 -6.01 1.22 -36.32
CA ILE A 71 -6.01 -0.25 -36.39
C ILE A 71 -5.21 -0.83 -35.22
N TRP A 72 -4.00 -0.30 -34.99
CA TRP A 72 -3.17 -0.69 -33.85
C TRP A 72 -3.88 -0.45 -32.51
N TYR A 73 -4.53 0.70 -32.35
CA TYR A 73 -5.25 1.09 -31.15
C TYR A 73 -6.39 0.14 -30.82
N ALA A 74 -7.19 -0.27 -31.81
CA ALA A 74 -8.26 -1.24 -31.61
C ALA A 74 -7.72 -2.57 -31.06
N LYS A 75 -6.67 -3.11 -31.70
CA LYS A 75 -6.01 -4.35 -31.26
C LYS A 75 -5.39 -4.21 -29.87
N ALA A 76 -4.75 -3.06 -29.61
CA ALA A 76 -4.12 -2.76 -28.33
C ALA A 76 -5.15 -2.61 -27.21
N ALA A 77 -6.30 -2.01 -27.49
CA ALA A 77 -7.41 -1.89 -26.55
C ALA A 77 -8.01 -3.26 -26.19
N ASP A 78 -8.17 -4.15 -27.18
CA ASP A 78 -8.63 -5.52 -26.94
C ASP A 78 -7.64 -6.32 -26.07
N LEU A 79 -6.33 -6.20 -26.35
CA LEU A 79 -5.30 -6.82 -25.53
C LEU A 79 -5.29 -6.26 -24.10
N LEU A 80 -5.37 -4.94 -23.93
CA LEU A 80 -5.44 -4.31 -22.61
C LEU A 80 -6.67 -4.77 -21.82
N ALA A 81 -7.83 -4.84 -22.47
CA ALA A 81 -9.05 -5.33 -21.85
C ALA A 81 -8.91 -6.79 -21.40
N ALA A 82 -8.33 -7.65 -22.25
CA ALA A 82 -8.07 -9.05 -21.92
C ALA A 82 -7.08 -9.19 -20.76
N ILE A 83 -5.99 -8.43 -20.74
CA ILE A 83 -5.01 -8.42 -19.64
C ILE A 83 -5.68 -8.01 -18.33
N ARG A 84 -6.44 -6.91 -18.33
CA ARG A 84 -7.12 -6.40 -17.12
C ARG A 84 -8.16 -7.38 -16.61
N ALA A 85 -8.99 -7.94 -17.50
CA ALA A 85 -10.01 -8.91 -17.12
C ALA A 85 -9.40 -10.19 -16.53
N PHE A 86 -8.31 -10.68 -17.14
CA PHE A 86 -7.62 -11.85 -16.61
C PHE A 86 -6.92 -11.56 -15.29
N ASP A 87 -6.31 -10.39 -15.13
CA ASP A 87 -5.68 -9.98 -13.88
C ASP A 87 -6.70 -9.82 -12.74
N GLU A 88 -7.87 -9.24 -13.03
CA GLU A 88 -8.98 -9.17 -12.08
C GLU A 88 -9.49 -10.56 -11.68
N ALA A 89 -9.68 -11.46 -12.65
CA ALA A 89 -10.08 -12.84 -12.38
C ALA A 89 -9.04 -13.60 -11.55
N TRP A 90 -7.75 -13.37 -11.83
CA TRP A 90 -6.63 -13.96 -11.10
C TRP A 90 -6.56 -13.46 -9.65
N GLN A 91 -6.63 -12.14 -9.45
CA GLN A 91 -6.65 -11.55 -8.11
C GLN A 91 -7.91 -11.94 -7.33
N GLY A 92 -9.05 -12.03 -8.00
CA GLY A 92 -10.32 -12.50 -7.41
C GLY A 92 -10.23 -13.95 -6.95
N ALA A 93 -9.64 -14.83 -7.76
CA ALA A 93 -9.37 -16.22 -7.39
C ALA A 93 -8.45 -16.32 -6.17
N TRP A 94 -7.37 -15.56 -6.15
CA TRP A 94 -6.45 -15.47 -5.02
C TRP A 94 -7.15 -15.05 -3.74
N ALA A 95 -7.92 -13.96 -3.78
CA ALA A 95 -8.67 -13.48 -2.62
C ALA A 95 -9.70 -14.51 -2.13
N SER A 96 -10.39 -15.19 -3.05
CA SER A 96 -11.37 -16.23 -2.74
C SER A 96 -10.72 -17.43 -2.02
N GLU A 97 -9.62 -17.96 -2.56
CA GLU A 97 -8.91 -19.11 -1.98
C GLU A 97 -8.29 -18.77 -0.62
N ILE A 98 -7.73 -17.57 -0.46
CA ILE A 98 -7.29 -17.05 0.84
C ILE A 98 -8.45 -17.05 1.83
N SER A 99 -9.60 -16.53 1.41
CA SER A 99 -10.75 -16.40 2.30
C SER A 99 -11.33 -17.74 2.74
N ALA A 100 -11.21 -18.77 1.90
CA ALA A 100 -11.63 -20.14 2.18
C ALA A 100 -10.65 -20.88 3.10
N ALA A 101 -9.34 -20.66 2.94
CA ALA A 101 -8.32 -21.36 3.72
C ALA A 101 -8.00 -20.67 5.07
N ILE A 102 -8.15 -19.35 5.13
CA ILE A 102 -7.72 -18.52 6.27
C ILE A 102 -8.94 -17.89 6.93
N SER A 103 -9.14 -18.26 8.20
CA SER A 103 -10.23 -17.74 9.01
C SER A 103 -10.14 -16.19 9.16
N PRO A 104 -11.27 -15.48 9.29
CA PRO A 104 -11.27 -14.05 9.57
C PRO A 104 -10.51 -13.69 10.85
N HIS A 105 -10.57 -14.58 11.86
CA HIS A 105 -9.85 -14.44 13.11
C HIS A 105 -8.33 -14.44 12.91
N GLU A 106 -7.80 -15.38 12.12
CA GLU A 106 -6.37 -15.44 11.81
C GLU A 106 -5.90 -14.19 11.05
N ARG A 107 -6.70 -13.66 10.12
CA ARG A 107 -6.40 -12.39 9.43
C ARG A 107 -6.30 -11.22 10.41
N GLN A 108 -7.25 -11.13 11.35
CA GLN A 108 -7.23 -10.12 12.38
C GLN A 108 -6.00 -10.25 13.30
N GLN A 109 -5.66 -11.49 13.67
CA GLN A 109 -4.46 -11.80 14.48
C GLN A 109 -3.17 -11.35 13.80
N VAL A 110 -3.00 -11.63 12.50
CA VAL A 110 -1.84 -11.16 11.74
C VAL A 110 -1.83 -9.63 11.64
N SER A 111 -2.97 -8.99 11.37
CA SER A 111 -3.06 -7.53 11.30
C SER A 111 -2.75 -6.82 12.64
N ALA A 112 -3.12 -7.46 13.76
CA ALA A 112 -2.86 -6.97 15.10
C ALA A 112 -1.48 -7.40 15.64
N ASN A 113 -0.73 -8.18 14.86
CA ASN A 113 0.50 -8.85 15.23
C ASN A 113 0.39 -9.61 16.57
N ARG A 114 -0.72 -10.35 16.75
CA ARG A 114 -1.05 -11.09 17.98
C ARG A 114 -1.64 -12.45 17.67
N TYR A 115 -1.00 -13.53 18.10
CA TYR A 115 -1.42 -14.90 17.76
C TYR A 115 -2.03 -15.66 18.94
N LEU A 116 -1.74 -15.21 20.17
CA LEU A 116 -2.32 -15.76 21.39
C LEU A 116 -3.12 -14.67 22.12
N PRO A 117 -4.29 -15.00 22.68
CA PRO A 117 -4.96 -14.09 23.61
C PRO A 117 -4.02 -13.89 24.80
N ARG A 118 -3.58 -12.64 25.02
CA ARG A 118 -2.74 -12.32 26.18
C ARG A 118 -3.50 -12.71 27.44
N PRO A 119 -2.92 -13.54 28.35
CA PRO A 119 -3.54 -13.76 29.64
C PRO A 119 -3.71 -12.41 30.33
N LEU A 120 -4.95 -12.10 30.74
CA LEU A 120 -5.48 -10.91 31.45
C LEU A 120 -4.57 -9.66 31.59
N PRO A 121 -5.11 -8.46 31.32
CA PRO A 121 -4.33 -7.27 31.03
C PRO A 121 -3.33 -6.97 32.15
N VAL A 122 -2.09 -6.73 31.72
CA VAL A 122 -0.92 -6.34 32.51
C VAL A 122 -1.23 -5.31 33.59
N ALA A 123 -2.28 -4.49 33.45
CA ALA A 123 -2.77 -3.59 34.49
C ALA A 123 -3.15 -4.30 35.81
N VAL A 124 -3.79 -5.47 35.76
CA VAL A 124 -4.18 -6.23 36.97
C VAL A 124 -2.94 -6.84 37.64
N LYS A 125 -2.06 -7.48 36.87
CA LYS A 125 -0.77 -7.98 37.39
C LYS A 125 0.14 -6.84 37.91
N ARG A 126 0.17 -5.69 37.22
CA ARG A 126 1.00 -4.53 37.58
C ARG A 126 0.45 -3.74 38.77
N ALA A 127 -0.85 -3.81 39.06
CA ALA A 127 -1.44 -3.23 40.27
C ALA A 127 -1.31 -4.17 41.48
N PHE A 128 -1.56 -5.47 41.30
CA PHE A 128 -1.48 -6.44 42.40
C PHE A 128 -0.05 -6.78 42.82
N ASN A 129 0.91 -6.87 41.89
CA ASN A 129 2.28 -7.26 42.21
C ASN A 129 3.05 -6.28 43.11
N PRO A 130 3.06 -4.94 42.90
CA PRO A 130 3.77 -4.04 43.80
C PRO A 130 3.08 -3.97 45.16
N ILE A 131 1.76 -4.13 45.22
CA ILE A 131 1.02 -4.17 46.49
C ILE A 131 1.36 -5.45 47.26
N LEU A 132 1.35 -6.62 46.62
CA LEU A 132 1.73 -7.88 47.24
C LEU A 132 3.20 -7.88 47.68
N VAL A 133 4.11 -7.39 46.84
CA VAL A 133 5.53 -7.26 47.19
C VAL A 133 5.71 -6.25 48.32
N ALA A 134 5.03 -5.09 48.30
CA ALA A 134 5.08 -4.11 49.38
C ALA A 134 4.55 -4.70 50.70
N ILE A 135 3.44 -5.44 50.68
CA ILE A 135 2.90 -6.11 51.87
C ILE A 135 3.90 -7.14 52.38
N LEU A 136 4.46 -7.98 51.51
CA LEU A 136 5.37 -9.05 51.92
C LEU A 136 6.70 -8.49 52.43
N THR A 137 7.24 -7.44 51.80
CA THR A 137 8.42 -6.71 52.30
C THR A 137 8.13 -5.99 53.62
N ALA A 138 6.94 -5.41 53.80
CA ALA A 138 6.54 -4.77 55.06
C ALA A 138 6.41 -5.80 56.19
N ILE A 139 5.84 -6.97 55.93
CA ILE A 139 5.78 -8.08 56.89
C ILE A 139 7.20 -8.55 57.26
N LEU A 140 8.10 -8.66 56.27
CA LEU A 140 9.48 -9.08 56.48
C LEU A 140 10.27 -8.03 57.29
N LEU A 141 10.11 -6.74 56.98
CA LEU A 141 10.68 -5.61 57.74
C LEU A 141 10.14 -5.58 59.17
N TRP A 142 8.84 -5.81 59.35
CA TRP A 142 8.21 -5.87 60.66
C TRP A 142 8.74 -7.05 61.50
N LEU A 143 8.91 -8.22 60.89
CA LEU A 143 9.54 -9.39 61.53
C LEU A 143 11.00 -9.11 61.96
N VAL A 144 11.78 -8.43 61.12
CA VAL A 144 13.16 -8.03 61.46
C VAL A 144 13.19 -6.98 62.58
N ALA A 145 12.29 -5.99 62.54
CA ALA A 145 12.18 -4.98 63.59
C ALA A 145 11.76 -5.60 64.94
N MET A 146 10.81 -6.53 64.94
CA MET A 146 10.41 -7.28 66.14
C MET A 146 11.57 -8.14 66.69
N GLN A 147 12.42 -8.71 65.84
CA GLN A 147 13.64 -9.41 66.29
C GLN A 147 14.69 -8.47 66.90
N MET A 148 14.84 -7.25 66.38
CA MET A 148 15.78 -6.26 66.94
C MET A 148 15.33 -5.74 68.31
N VAL A 149 14.02 -5.60 68.52
CA VAL A 149 13.45 -5.12 69.79
C VAL A 149 13.38 -6.26 70.84
N GLY A 150 13.18 -7.51 70.41
CA GLY A 150 13.18 -8.68 71.28
C GLY A 150 14.50 -9.47 71.23
N ARG A 151 15.39 -9.27 72.21
CA ARG A 151 16.55 -10.16 72.48
C ARG A 151 16.09 -11.56 72.95
N VAL A 152 15.39 -12.34 72.12
CA VAL A 152 14.75 -13.59 72.59
C VAL A 152 15.03 -14.83 71.71
N PHE A 153 15.65 -14.76 70.54
CA PHE A 153 15.69 -15.95 69.66
C PHE A 153 17.08 -16.30 69.09
N ASP A 154 17.59 -17.47 69.49
CA ASP A 154 18.87 -18.06 69.09
C ASP A 154 18.88 -18.56 67.63
N GLY A 155 19.80 -18.01 66.82
CA GLY A 155 20.56 -18.62 65.71
C GLY A 155 19.86 -19.28 64.50
N SER A 156 18.75 -20.00 64.67
CA SER A 156 18.23 -20.95 63.67
C SER A 156 17.27 -20.35 62.62
N TYR A 157 16.78 -19.13 62.83
CA TYR A 157 15.75 -18.51 61.98
C TYR A 157 16.30 -17.77 60.75
N TRP A 158 17.61 -17.52 60.69
CA TRP A 158 18.26 -16.92 59.53
C TRP A 158 18.10 -17.77 58.27
N ALA A 159 18.16 -19.09 58.41
CA ALA A 159 17.93 -20.02 57.30
C ALA A 159 16.50 -19.88 56.74
N LEU A 160 15.50 -19.72 57.62
CA LEU A 160 14.09 -19.58 57.24
C LEU A 160 13.82 -18.23 56.54
N LEU A 161 14.42 -17.14 57.02
CA LEU A 161 14.30 -15.83 56.38
C LEU A 161 14.95 -15.81 54.99
N ILE A 162 16.12 -16.45 54.84
CA ILE A 162 16.78 -16.57 53.54
C ILE A 162 15.94 -17.42 52.58
N LEU A 163 15.34 -18.52 53.06
CA LEU A 163 14.47 -19.38 52.26
C LEU A 163 13.19 -18.63 51.84
N LEU A 164 12.62 -17.81 52.72
CA LEU A 164 11.46 -16.98 52.42
C LEU A 164 11.81 -15.87 51.41
N ALA A 165 12.95 -15.21 51.56
CA ALA A 165 13.43 -14.21 50.61
C ALA A 165 13.70 -14.84 49.24
N ALA A 166 14.31 -16.03 49.21
CA ALA A 166 14.58 -16.78 47.98
C ALA A 166 13.28 -17.26 47.31
N SER A 167 12.30 -17.74 48.07
CA SER A 167 11.01 -18.18 47.51
C SER A 167 10.21 -16.99 46.98
N THR A 168 10.23 -15.85 47.67
CA THR A 168 9.57 -14.62 47.20
C THR A 168 10.25 -14.07 45.95
N GLY A 169 11.59 -14.11 45.89
CA GLY A 169 12.36 -13.72 44.72
C GLY A 169 12.12 -14.63 43.51
N ALA A 170 12.03 -15.94 43.73
CA ALA A 170 11.67 -16.89 42.67
C ALA A 170 10.25 -16.66 42.14
N LEU A 171 9.29 -16.37 43.04
CA LEU A 171 7.90 -16.14 42.67
C LEU A 171 7.74 -14.81 41.90
N THR A 172 8.41 -13.74 42.33
CA THR A 172 8.45 -12.48 41.56
C THR A 172 9.16 -12.65 40.22
N TRP A 173 10.24 -13.44 40.14
CA TRP A 173 10.91 -13.75 38.88
C TRP A 173 9.98 -14.47 37.90
N THR A 174 9.31 -15.55 38.33
CA THR A 174 8.36 -16.27 37.46
C THR A 174 7.21 -15.38 37.00
N LEU A 175 6.68 -14.48 37.85
CA LEU A 175 5.56 -13.61 37.47
C LEU A 175 5.95 -12.44 36.55
N LEU A 176 7.20 -11.97 36.61
CA LEU A 176 7.71 -10.85 35.80
C LEU A 176 8.39 -11.30 34.50
N PHE A 177 8.98 -12.50 34.46
CA PHE A 177 9.75 -12.99 33.30
C PHE A 177 9.03 -14.07 32.47
N ASP A 178 7.79 -14.46 32.84
CA ASP A 178 6.93 -15.35 32.03
C ASP A 178 6.57 -14.76 30.65
N ASP A 179 6.76 -13.45 30.47
CA ASP A 179 6.58 -12.80 29.17
C ASP A 179 7.50 -13.41 28.10
N THR A 180 8.68 -13.94 28.48
CA THR A 180 9.60 -14.58 27.53
C THR A 180 9.09 -15.94 27.04
N SER A 181 8.40 -16.71 27.89
CA SER A 181 7.81 -18.00 27.52
C SER A 181 6.60 -17.78 26.61
N PHE A 182 5.78 -16.78 26.92
CA PHE A 182 4.63 -16.38 26.12
C PHE A 182 5.04 -15.82 24.75
N VAL A 183 6.04 -14.93 24.70
CA VAL A 183 6.56 -14.40 23.42
C VAL A 183 7.09 -15.54 22.55
N ARG A 184 7.84 -16.49 23.12
CA ARG A 184 8.31 -17.67 22.37
C ARG A 184 7.15 -18.56 21.89
N ALA A 185 6.12 -18.74 22.70
CA ALA A 185 4.93 -19.51 22.31
C ALA A 185 4.14 -18.80 21.20
N GLU A 186 4.05 -17.47 21.28
CA GLU A 186 3.41 -16.63 20.27
C GLU A 186 4.18 -16.67 18.95
N GLU A 187 5.51 -16.53 19.00
CA GLU A 187 6.39 -16.66 17.83
C GLU A 187 6.32 -18.07 17.23
N ALA A 188 6.32 -19.12 18.05
CA ALA A 188 6.19 -20.50 17.57
C ALA A 188 4.84 -20.74 16.88
N MET A 189 3.75 -20.20 17.44
CA MET A 189 2.42 -20.28 16.83
C MET A 189 2.36 -19.48 15.53
N ALA A 190 2.89 -18.26 15.50
CA ALA A 190 3.00 -17.44 14.30
C ALA A 190 3.78 -18.16 13.19
N ASN A 191 4.92 -18.76 13.54
CA ASN A 191 5.76 -19.50 12.60
C ASN A 191 5.03 -20.74 12.08
N SER A 192 4.37 -21.53 12.94
CA SER A 192 3.62 -22.72 12.49
C SER A 192 2.47 -22.37 11.53
N LEU A 193 1.71 -21.31 11.82
CA LEU A 193 0.64 -20.85 10.93
C LEU A 193 1.21 -20.34 9.60
N ARG A 194 2.32 -19.59 9.65
CA ARG A 194 3.03 -19.13 8.45
C ARG A 194 3.53 -20.30 7.61
N THR A 195 4.16 -21.31 8.21
CA THR A 195 4.61 -22.52 7.51
C THR A 195 3.45 -23.23 6.85
N ARG A 196 2.33 -23.43 7.56
CA ARG A 196 1.12 -24.04 6.99
C ARG A 196 0.61 -23.26 5.77
N ARG A 197 0.60 -21.92 5.82
CA ARG A 197 0.19 -21.10 4.68
C ARG A 197 1.16 -21.23 3.51
N ILE A 198 2.47 -21.20 3.78
CA ILE A 198 3.50 -21.39 2.75
C ILE A 198 3.41 -22.79 2.13
N ASP A 199 3.08 -23.82 2.91
CA ASP A 199 2.91 -25.18 2.38
C ASP A 199 1.71 -25.24 1.42
N LEU A 200 0.58 -24.62 1.80
CA LEU A 200 -0.63 -24.58 0.99
C LEU A 200 -0.49 -23.72 -0.28
N PHE A 201 0.05 -22.50 -0.13
CA PHE A 201 0.05 -21.48 -1.18
C PHE A 201 1.40 -21.32 -1.88
N GLY A 202 2.48 -21.90 -1.37
CA GLY A 202 3.86 -21.67 -1.82
C GLY A 202 4.49 -20.36 -1.32
N VAL A 203 3.66 -19.43 -0.88
CA VAL A 203 4.01 -18.10 -0.36
C VAL A 203 3.09 -17.78 0.82
N ASP A 204 3.48 -16.84 1.69
CA ASP A 204 2.57 -16.37 2.73
C ASP A 204 1.59 -15.32 2.16
N PRO A 205 0.29 -15.66 2.00
CA PRO A 205 -0.68 -14.81 1.33
C PRO A 205 -1.07 -13.55 2.10
N LEU A 206 -0.72 -13.45 3.38
CA LEU A 206 -1.05 -12.30 4.23
C LEU A 206 0.05 -11.24 4.24
N THR A 207 1.26 -11.59 3.79
CA THR A 207 2.43 -10.70 3.81
C THR A 207 2.98 -10.42 2.42
N SER A 208 2.60 -11.22 1.41
CA SER A 208 3.06 -11.08 0.03
C SER A 208 1.89 -10.82 -0.92
N PRO A 209 2.09 -10.06 -2.00
CA PRO A 209 1.07 -9.89 -3.03
C PRO A 209 0.75 -11.22 -3.73
N ALA A 210 -0.34 -11.25 -4.49
CA ALA A 210 -0.67 -12.39 -5.34
C ALA A 210 0.50 -12.73 -6.28
N PRO A 211 0.81 -14.01 -6.50
CA PRO A 211 1.84 -14.40 -7.47
C PRO A 211 1.44 -13.90 -8.87
N SER A 212 2.42 -13.49 -9.68
CA SER A 212 2.12 -13.09 -11.06
C SER A 212 1.74 -14.31 -11.92
N TRP A 213 0.72 -14.16 -12.76
CA TRP A 213 0.30 -15.17 -13.74
C TRP A 213 1.13 -15.15 -15.03
N SER A 214 1.93 -14.10 -15.26
CA SER A 214 2.80 -13.98 -16.43
C SER A 214 4.27 -14.21 -16.08
N VAL A 215 5.05 -14.73 -17.01
CA VAL A 215 6.50 -14.85 -16.88
C VAL A 215 7.11 -13.46 -16.64
N ASN A 216 7.95 -13.32 -15.61
CA ASN A 216 8.67 -12.08 -15.27
C ASN A 216 7.80 -10.81 -15.19
N CYS A 217 6.51 -10.94 -14.87
CA CYS A 217 5.55 -9.82 -14.89
C CYS A 217 5.44 -9.11 -16.26
N GLU A 218 5.66 -9.82 -17.38
CA GLU A 218 5.55 -9.29 -18.75
C GLU A 218 4.26 -8.51 -19.01
N HIS A 219 3.13 -8.97 -18.45
CA HIS A 219 1.83 -8.29 -18.60
C HIS A 219 1.87 -6.83 -18.13
N LEU A 220 2.60 -6.49 -17.06
CA LEU A 220 2.74 -5.11 -16.57
C LEU A 220 3.56 -4.26 -17.53
N ALA A 221 4.64 -4.81 -18.09
CA ALA A 221 5.49 -4.11 -19.04
C ALA A 221 4.72 -3.81 -20.34
N ILE A 222 3.96 -4.78 -20.85
CA ILE A 222 3.10 -4.63 -22.03
C ILE A 222 2.01 -3.58 -21.76
N LEU A 223 1.31 -3.70 -20.62
CA LEU A 223 0.26 -2.78 -20.22
C LEU A 223 0.80 -1.35 -20.14
N HIS A 224 1.92 -1.14 -19.44
CA HIS A 224 2.54 0.18 -19.31
C HIS A 224 3.00 0.73 -20.66
N SER A 225 3.63 -0.11 -21.49
CA SER A 225 4.08 0.30 -22.83
C SER A 225 2.91 0.79 -23.68
N ILE A 226 1.83 0.01 -23.77
CA ILE A 226 0.67 0.36 -24.59
C ILE A 226 -0.02 1.61 -24.04
N GLU A 227 -0.27 1.67 -22.72
CA GLU A 227 -0.89 2.83 -22.09
C GLU A 227 -0.06 4.10 -22.27
N SER A 228 1.26 4.00 -22.23
CA SER A 228 2.16 5.13 -22.46
C SER A 228 2.02 5.69 -23.88
N VAL A 229 1.91 4.81 -24.89
CA VAL A 229 1.75 5.23 -26.29
C VAL A 229 0.37 5.85 -26.50
N ILE A 230 -0.69 5.22 -25.98
CA ILE A 230 -2.06 5.74 -26.07
C ILE A 230 -2.17 7.11 -25.39
N GLY A 231 -1.59 7.26 -24.20
CA GLY A 231 -1.61 8.52 -23.45
C GLY A 231 -0.82 9.64 -24.12
N ASN A 232 0.28 9.31 -24.81
CA ASN A 232 1.15 10.28 -25.47
C ASN A 232 0.78 10.55 -26.95
N ALA A 233 -0.07 9.71 -27.56
CA ALA A 233 -0.47 9.85 -28.96
C ALA A 233 -1.02 11.24 -29.33
N PRO A 234 -1.82 11.93 -28.49
CA PRO A 234 -2.29 13.29 -28.78
C PRO A 234 -1.20 14.37 -28.83
N VAL A 235 0.02 14.05 -28.39
CA VAL A 235 1.16 14.97 -28.34
C VAL A 235 2.23 14.59 -29.37
N GLN A 236 2.50 13.30 -29.53
CA GLN A 236 3.62 12.80 -30.33
C GLN A 236 3.25 12.41 -31.76
N PHE A 237 1.96 12.12 -32.03
CA PHE A 237 1.48 11.68 -33.36
C PHE A 237 2.31 10.52 -33.94
N PRO A 238 2.42 9.39 -33.21
CA PRO A 238 3.40 8.35 -33.51
C PRO A 238 3.17 7.72 -34.89
N GLY A 239 4.25 7.59 -35.67
CA GLY A 239 4.18 6.90 -36.96
C GLY A 239 3.95 5.40 -36.80
N SER A 240 3.51 4.70 -37.85
CA SER A 240 3.26 3.25 -37.81
C SER A 240 4.50 2.43 -37.41
N ALA A 241 5.70 2.90 -37.76
CA ALA A 241 6.97 2.26 -37.39
C ALA A 241 7.38 2.48 -35.92
N GLU A 242 6.79 3.45 -35.23
CA GLU A 242 7.07 3.78 -33.83
C GLU A 242 6.13 3.04 -32.87
N LEU A 243 5.10 2.36 -33.40
CA LEU A 243 4.15 1.61 -32.61
C LEU A 243 4.76 0.30 -32.11
N PRO A 244 4.63 -0.02 -30.82
CA PRO A 244 5.17 -1.27 -30.29
C PRO A 244 4.38 -2.46 -30.83
N ALA A 245 5.09 -3.56 -31.06
CA ALA A 245 4.48 -4.81 -31.48
C ALA A 245 3.48 -5.30 -30.42
N ILE A 246 2.27 -5.64 -30.86
CA ILE A 246 1.21 -6.17 -29.99
C ILE A 246 1.44 -7.66 -29.83
N VAL A 247 2.09 -8.04 -28.73
CA VAL A 247 2.40 -9.43 -28.39
C VAL A 247 1.65 -9.82 -27.12
N ALA A 248 0.97 -10.97 -27.18
CA ALA A 248 0.25 -11.48 -26.02
C ALA A 248 1.24 -11.94 -24.92
N PRO A 249 0.97 -11.65 -23.63
CA PRO A 249 1.87 -12.00 -22.54
C PRO A 249 2.00 -13.52 -22.39
N ARG A 250 3.20 -13.98 -22.02
CA ARG A 250 3.41 -15.41 -21.76
C ARG A 250 2.92 -15.76 -20.37
N CYS A 251 1.95 -16.67 -20.30
CA CYS A 251 1.48 -17.21 -19.03
C CYS A 251 2.48 -18.21 -18.46
N VAL A 252 2.54 -18.28 -17.13
CA VAL A 252 3.29 -19.33 -16.42
C VAL A 252 2.60 -20.68 -16.64
N ASP A 253 3.38 -21.76 -16.67
CA ASP A 253 2.85 -23.12 -16.85
C ASP A 253 1.81 -23.46 -15.74
N PRO A 254 0.59 -23.89 -16.09
CA PRO A 254 -0.43 -24.32 -15.13
C PRO A 254 0.06 -25.38 -14.13
N ALA A 255 1.04 -26.21 -14.52
CA ALA A 255 1.62 -27.22 -13.61
C ALA A 255 2.34 -26.61 -12.40
N THR A 256 2.84 -25.38 -12.53
CA THR A 256 3.52 -24.67 -11.44
C THR A 256 2.55 -24.07 -10.43
N ALA A 257 1.29 -23.85 -10.82
CA ALA A 257 0.27 -23.34 -9.93
C ALA A 257 -0.16 -24.44 -8.95
N ARG A 258 0.09 -24.20 -7.66
CA ARG A 258 -0.30 -25.12 -6.58
C ARG A 258 -1.82 -25.24 -6.42
N LEU A 259 -2.52 -24.15 -6.69
CA LEU A 259 -3.95 -24.01 -6.43
C LEU A 259 -4.76 -24.40 -7.67
N SER A 260 -5.84 -25.14 -7.44
CA SER A 260 -6.65 -25.71 -8.53
C SER A 260 -7.38 -24.63 -9.33
N PHE A 261 -7.86 -23.55 -8.72
CA PHE A 261 -8.58 -22.50 -9.45
C PHE A 261 -7.63 -21.71 -10.36
N HIS A 262 -6.45 -21.33 -9.85
CA HIS A 262 -5.39 -20.69 -10.64
C HIS A 262 -4.91 -21.58 -11.79
N ARG A 263 -4.77 -22.90 -11.55
CA ARG A 263 -4.45 -23.86 -12.61
C ARG A 263 -5.51 -23.89 -13.70
N ASN A 264 -6.79 -23.87 -13.34
CA ASN A 264 -7.89 -23.85 -14.30
C ASN A 264 -7.89 -22.55 -15.13
N LEU A 265 -7.65 -21.39 -14.49
CA LEU A 265 -7.52 -20.11 -15.20
C LEU A 265 -6.37 -20.13 -16.22
N LEU A 266 -5.22 -20.68 -15.84
CA LEU A 266 -4.07 -20.82 -16.75
C LEU A 266 -4.33 -21.85 -17.86
N ALA A 267 -5.15 -22.88 -17.61
CA ALA A 267 -5.49 -23.88 -18.61
C ALA A 267 -6.42 -23.32 -19.72
N VAL A 268 -7.27 -22.36 -19.39
CA VAL A 268 -8.20 -21.70 -20.33
C VAL A 268 -7.55 -20.49 -21.04
N ASN A 269 -6.23 -20.30 -20.86
CA ASN A 269 -5.41 -19.17 -21.32
C ASN A 269 -6.05 -18.34 -22.46
N PRO A 270 -6.66 -17.18 -22.16
CA PRO A 270 -7.37 -16.38 -23.15
C PRO A 270 -6.44 -15.78 -24.21
N PHE A 271 -5.14 -15.73 -23.92
CA PHE A 271 -4.12 -15.14 -24.78
C PHE A 271 -3.69 -16.06 -25.93
N VAL A 272 -4.01 -17.36 -25.89
CA VAL A 272 -3.72 -18.29 -26.99
C VAL A 272 -4.58 -17.95 -28.21
N ALA A 273 -5.89 -17.78 -28.01
CA ALA A 273 -6.82 -17.40 -29.07
C ALA A 273 -6.58 -15.95 -29.55
N LEU A 274 -6.26 -15.06 -28.62
CA LEU A 274 -5.93 -13.68 -28.93
C LEU A 274 -4.63 -13.58 -29.74
N GLY A 275 -3.62 -14.39 -29.41
CA GLY A 275 -2.33 -14.43 -30.10
C GLY A 275 -2.43 -14.89 -31.56
N SER A 276 -3.33 -15.83 -31.88
CA SER A 276 -3.63 -16.19 -33.28
C SER A 276 -4.33 -15.04 -34.03
N ALA A 277 -5.34 -14.43 -33.41
CA ALA A 277 -6.07 -13.31 -34.03
C ALA A 277 -5.17 -12.07 -34.26
N LEU A 278 -4.20 -11.85 -33.38
CA LEU A 278 -3.23 -10.76 -33.52
C LEU A 278 -2.20 -11.02 -34.63
N ARG A 279 -1.93 -12.28 -34.99
CA ARG A 279 -0.87 -12.67 -35.93
C ARG A 279 -1.33 -12.85 -37.38
N ASP A 280 -2.59 -13.25 -37.59
CA ASP A 280 -3.08 -13.63 -38.92
C ASP A 280 -3.34 -12.42 -39.85
N ASP A 281 -3.43 -11.19 -39.33
CA ASP A 281 -3.72 -9.99 -40.14
C ASP A 281 -2.49 -9.27 -40.72
N ASP A 282 -1.28 -9.57 -40.23
CA ASP A 282 -0.04 -8.97 -40.77
C ASP A 282 0.30 -9.53 -42.18
N GLY A 283 -0.45 -10.52 -42.66
CA GLY A 283 -0.28 -11.17 -43.97
C GLY A 283 -1.10 -10.57 -45.12
N ALA A 284 -2.06 -9.67 -44.88
CA ALA A 284 -2.99 -9.20 -45.93
C ALA A 284 -2.53 -7.92 -46.68
N ALA A 285 -1.44 -7.28 -46.25
CA ALA A 285 -1.03 -5.96 -46.77
C ALA A 285 0.15 -5.97 -47.75
N ASN A 286 0.67 -7.13 -48.17
CA ASN A 286 1.78 -7.19 -49.13
C ASN A 286 1.40 -7.96 -50.41
N GLY A 287 1.28 -7.24 -51.53
CA GLY A 287 1.64 -7.80 -52.84
C GLY A 287 0.54 -8.02 -53.87
N GLY A 288 -0.53 -7.23 -53.90
CA GLY A 288 -1.40 -7.13 -55.07
C GLY A 288 -0.83 -6.15 -56.11
N CYS A 289 0.36 -6.42 -56.66
CA CYS A 289 0.86 -5.65 -57.80
C CYS A 289 -0.10 -5.81 -58.99
N VAL A 290 -0.79 -4.72 -59.30
CA VAL A 290 -1.50 -4.48 -60.54
C VAL A 290 -0.54 -4.73 -61.71
N SER A 291 -0.68 -5.85 -62.41
CA SER A 291 -0.12 -6.00 -63.75
C SER A 291 -1.06 -5.27 -64.74
N SER A 292 -0.93 -3.95 -64.81
CA SER A 292 -1.45 -3.18 -65.94
C SER A 292 -0.33 -2.98 -66.95
N SER A 293 -0.60 -3.49 -68.13
CA SER A 293 0.12 -3.49 -69.39
C SER A 293 0.69 -2.13 -69.82
N ASN A 294 1.86 -2.17 -70.46
CA ASN A 294 2.37 -1.38 -71.62
C ASN A 294 3.92 -1.43 -71.56
N GLU A 295 4.72 -1.57 -72.62
CA GLU A 295 4.59 -1.56 -74.07
C GLU A 295 5.96 -2.03 -74.65
N ASP A 296 6.01 -2.32 -75.96
CA ASP A 296 7.18 -2.36 -76.84
C ASP A 296 8.09 -3.62 -76.92
N LEU A 297 7.69 -4.56 -77.80
CA LEU A 297 8.41 -4.91 -79.05
C LEU A 297 7.59 -5.88 -79.92
#